data_AF-A0A933PT52-F1
#
_entry.id   AF-A0A933PT52-F1
#
_cell.length_a   1.000
_cell.length_b   1.000
_cell.length_c   1.000
_cell.angle_alpha   90.00
_cell.angle_beta   90.00
_cell.angle_gamma   90.00
#
_symmetry.space_group_name_H-M   'P 1'
#
loop_
_entity.id
_entity.type
_entity.pdbx_description
1 polymer ?
#
loop_
_entity_poly.entity_id
_entity_poly.type
_entity_poly.pdbx_seq_one_letter_code
_entity_poly.pdbx_strand_id
1 'polypeptide(L)' 'MKTLEELKSLDEKGLQAELKESRDLYFKNKVDVQNNQAKDSHAIKQYRRQIARVQFLLSNKK' A
#
# COMPACT_ATOMS: atom_id res chain seq x y z
N MET A 1 1.81 -6.82 -4.89
CA MET A 1 1.76 -6.45 -3.44
C MET A 1 2.64 -7.41 -2.70
N LYS A 2 3.50 -6.90 -1.82
CA LYS A 2 4.30 -7.75 -0.95
C LYS A 2 3.45 -8.39 0.14
N THR A 3 3.75 -9.64 0.49
CA THR A 3 3.17 -10.36 1.62
C THR A 3 3.66 -9.78 2.95
N LEU A 4 3.01 -10.15 4.06
CA LEU A 4 3.42 -9.66 5.38
C LEU A 4 4.85 -10.09 5.75
N GLU A 5 5.27 -11.29 5.34
CA GLU A 5 6.61 -11.81 5.60
C GLU A 5 7.68 -10.99 4.85
N GLU A 6 7.40 -10.68 3.58
CA GLU A 6 8.25 -9.80 2.76
C GLU A 6 8.32 -8.37 3.32
N LEU A 7 7.25 -7.86 3.92
CA LEU A 7 7.28 -6.55 4.57
C LEU A 7 8.14 -6.55 5.84
N LYS A 8 8.13 -7.65 6.61
CA LYS A 8 8.92 -7.76 7.85
C LYS A 8 10.43 -7.79 7.57
N SER A 9 10.84 -8.37 6.44
CA SER A 9 12.25 -8.46 6.05
C SER A 9 12.83 -7.16 5.52
N LEU A 10 12.00 -6.18 5.14
CA LEU A 10 12.45 -4.86 4.70
C LEU A 10 13.01 -4.03 5.86
N ASP A 11 14.03 -3.23 5.57
CA ASP A 11 14.52 -2.18 6.46
C ASP A 11 13.56 -0.99 6.51
N GLU A 12 13.81 -0.01 7.38
CA GLU A 12 12.92 1.16 7.51
C GLU A 12 12.78 1.92 6.19
N LYS A 13 13.88 2.09 5.44
CA LYS A 13 13.85 2.74 4.12
C LYS A 13 13.03 1.94 3.11
N GLY A 14 13.17 0.61 3.08
CA GLY A 14 12.37 -0.28 2.24
C GLY A 14 10.88 -0.21 2.58
N LEU A 15 10.53 -0.15 3.87
CA LEU A 15 9.16 0.04 4.33
C LEU A 15 8.60 1.42 3.93
N GLN A 16 9.40 2.48 4.02
CA GLN A 16 8.99 3.81 3.57
C GLN A 16 8.78 3.87 2.05
N ALA A 17 9.63 3.20 1.27
CA ALA A 17 9.48 3.09 -0.18
C ALA A 17 8.18 2.35 -0.56
N GLU A 18 7.92 1.21 0.08
CA GLU A 18 6.68 0.45 -0.12
C GLU A 18 5.44 1.25 0.29
N LEU A 19 5.53 2.04 1.38
CA LEU A 19 4.44 2.91 1.81
C LEU A 19 4.12 3.95 0.73
N LYS A 20 5.14 4.55 0.14
CA LYS A 20 4.99 5.53 -0.94
C LYS A 20 4.34 4.89 -2.16
N GLU A 21 4.88 3.76 -2.62
CA GLU A 21 4.34 3.04 -3.78
C GLU A 21 2.88 2.62 -3.57
N SER A 22 2.56 2.07 -2.39
CA SER A 22 1.19 1.67 -2.05
C SER A 22 0.21 2.84 -2.02
N ARG A 23 0.66 4.04 -1.61
CA ARG A 23 -0.14 5.28 -1.62
C ARG A 23 -0.36 5.80 -3.03
N ASP A 24 0.67 5.80 -3.85
CA ASP A 24 0.59 6.25 -5.25
C ASP A 24 -0.39 5.36 -6.03
N LEU A 25 -0.26 4.04 -5.87
CA LEU A 25 -1.18 3.08 -6.47
C LEU A 25 -2.61 3.19 -5.92
N TYR A 26 -2.78 3.40 -4.62
CA TYR A 26 -4.08 3.66 -4.02
C TYR A 26 -4.75 4.90 -4.63
N PHE A 27 -4.01 6.00 -4.75
CA PHE A 27 -4.53 7.25 -5.29
C PHE A 27 -4.88 7.10 -6.77
N LYS A 28 -3.99 6.51 -7.57
CA LYS A 28 -4.23 6.22 -8.98
C LYS A 28 -5.51 5.40 -9.17
N ASN A 29 -5.63 4.27 -8.48
CA ASN A 29 -6.82 3.41 -8.60
C ASN A 29 -8.09 4.12 -8.11
N LYS A 30 -8.00 4.96 -7.07
CA LYS A 30 -9.13 5.74 -6.59
C LYS A 30 -9.60 6.75 -7.66
N VAL A 31 -8.67 7.44 -8.31
CA VAL A 31 -8.96 8.38 -9.40
C VAL A 31 -9.53 7.65 -10.63
N ASP A 32 -8.93 6.52 -11.02
CA ASP A 32 -9.38 5.73 -12.16
C ASP A 32 -10.82 5.20 -11.95
N VAL A 33 -11.15 4.76 -10.73
CA VAL A 33 -12.53 4.34 -10.38
C VAL A 33 -13.48 5.54 -10.38
N GLN A 34 -13.06 6.70 -9.85
CA GLN A 34 -13.89 7.92 -9.87
C GLN A 34 -14.19 8.41 -11.29
N ASN A 35 -13.24 8.25 -12.21
CA ASN A 35 -13.38 8.63 -13.61
C ASN A 35 -14.06 7.54 -14.46
N ASN A 36 -14.60 6.46 -13.85
CA ASN A 36 -15.13 5.28 -14.55
C ASN A 36 -14.14 4.59 -15.52
N GLN A 37 -12.84 4.83 -15.34
CA GLN A 37 -11.77 4.25 -16.16
C GLN A 37 -11.35 2.86 -15.66
N ALA A 38 -11.62 2.52 -14.40
CA ALA A 38 -11.36 1.22 -13.81
C ALA A 38 -12.56 0.70 -13.02
N LYS A 39 -12.84 -0.61 -13.12
CA LYS A 39 -13.90 -1.29 -12.34
C LYS A 39 -13.37 -1.95 -11.06
N ASP A 40 -12.06 -1.90 -10.83
CA ASP A 40 -11.42 -2.69 -9.78
C ASP A 40 -11.38 -1.95 -8.43
N SER A 41 -12.57 -1.80 -7.83
CA SER A 41 -12.71 -1.33 -6.45
C SER A 41 -12.07 -2.28 -5.42
N HIS A 42 -11.76 -3.52 -5.81
CA HIS A 42 -11.10 -4.49 -4.95
C HIS A 42 -9.63 -4.11 -4.75
N ALA A 43 -8.94 -3.70 -5.82
CA ALA A 43 -7.57 -3.19 -5.75
C ALA A 43 -7.41 -2.06 -4.73
N ILE A 44 -8.36 -1.10 -4.69
CA ILE A 44 -8.39 0.00 -3.71
C ILE A 44 -8.38 -0.54 -2.27
N LYS A 45 -9.23 -1.53 -1.97
CA LYS A 45 -9.29 -2.15 -0.63
C LYS A 45 -7.98 -2.85 -0.28
N GLN A 46 -7.35 -3.51 -1.25
CA GLN A 46 -6.07 -4.17 -1.05
C GLN A 46 -4.97 -3.15 -0.75
N TYR A 47 -4.85 -2.04 -1.51
CA TYR A 47 -3.83 -1.02 -1.26
C TYR A 47 -4.03 -0.35 0.10
N ARG A 48 -5.29 -0.10 0.50
CA ARG A 48 -5.59 0.44 1.83
C ARG A 48 -5.12 -0.49 2.95
N ARG A 49 -5.32 -1.80 2.81
CA ARG A 49 -4.83 -2.80 3.77
C ARG A 49 -3.30 -2.85 3.80
N GLN A 50 -2.67 -2.78 2.64
CA GLN A 50 -1.21 -2.77 2.54
C GLN A 50 -0.60 -1.55 3.25
N ILE A 51 -1.15 -0.36 3.01
CA ILE A 51 -0.73 0.87 3.69
C ILE A 51 -0.82 0.70 5.22
N ALA A 52 -1.93 0.17 5.74
CA ALA A 52 -2.09 -0.05 7.17
C ALA A 52 -1.05 -1.03 7.74
N ARG A 53 -0.72 -2.11 7.02
CA ARG A 53 0.32 -3.07 7.41
C ARG A 53 1.70 -2.43 7.48
N VAL A 54 2.07 -1.66 6.44
CA VAL A 54 3.37 -0.99 6.38
C VAL A 54 3.49 0.07 7.48
N GLN A 55 2.42 0.85 7.73
CA GLN A 55 2.38 1.81 8.83
C GLN A 55 2.53 1.15 10.19
N PHE A 56 1.86 0.01 10.41
CA PHE A 56 2.01 -0.76 11.65
C PHE A 56 3.44 -1.26 11.86
N LEU A 57 4.09 -1.77 10.80
CA LEU A 57 5.48 -2.23 10.88
C LEU A 57 6.46 -1.07 11.14
N LEU A 58 6.26 0.08 10.51
CA LEU A 58 7.04 1.29 10.79
C LEU A 58 6.85 1.76 12.23
N SER A 59 5.64 1.69 12.77
CA SER A 59 5.35 2.08 14.15
C SER A 59 5.95 1.13 15.18
N ASN A 60 6.07 -0.17 14.87
CA ASN A 60 6.70 -1.15 15.77
C ASN A 60 8.23 -1.17 15.68
N LYS A 61 8.82 -0.59 14.62
CA LYS A 61 10.28 -0.47 14.47
C LYS A 61 10.86 0.81 15.09
N LYS A 62 10.01 1.79 15.42
CA LYS A 62 10.36 2.95 16.23
C LYS A 62 10.49 2.56 17.70
#